data_AF-A0A0A9XUP2-F1
#
_entry.id   AF-A0A0A9XUP2-F1
#
_cell.length_a   1.000
_cell.length_b   1.000
_cell.length_c   1.000
_cell.angle_alpha   90.00
_cell.angle_beta   90.00
_cell.angle_gamma   90.00
#
_symmetry.space_group_name_H-M   'P 1'
#
loop_
_entity.id
_entity.type
_entity.pdbx_description
1 polymer ?
#
loop_
_entity_poly.entity_id
_entity_poly.type
_entity_poly.pdbx_seq_one_letter_code
_entity_poly.pdbx_strand_id
1 'polypeptide(L)'
;MSQRAKVIELYKTLLHLGKDYPLGFDYFRTRLKGAFLKNKDVTDSEQVKKLIGHGEYVVKELEALYMLKKYRTLKRRYEKEVIMPIEESRSEKTSSPKL
;
A
#
# COMPACT_ATOMS: atom_id res chain seq x y z
N MET A 1 -26.77 -3.16 10.73
CA MET A 1 -26.52 -1.90 9.99
C MET A 1 -27.26 -1.93 8.67
N SER A 2 -27.91 -0.83 8.28
CA SER A 2 -28.53 -0.67 6.95
C SER A 2 -27.48 -0.70 5.83
N GLN A 3 -27.84 -1.19 4.63
CA GLN A 3 -26.96 -1.18 3.45
C GLN A 3 -26.46 0.23 3.12
N ARG A 4 -27.33 1.23 3.26
CA ARG A 4 -26.96 2.64 3.05
C ARG A 4 -25.84 3.08 3.99
N ALA A 5 -25.88 2.66 5.26
CA ALA A 5 -24.84 3.00 6.23
C ALA A 5 -23.49 2.39 5.84
N LYS A 6 -23.50 1.11 5.42
CA LYS A 6 -22.28 0.42 4.94
C LYS A 6 -21.66 1.10 3.71
N VAL A 7 -22.48 1.53 2.74
CA VAL A 7 -22.00 2.26 1.55
C VAL A 7 -21.34 3.57 1.94
N ILE A 8 -21.95 4.33 2.86
CA ILE A 8 -21.41 5.62 3.34
C ILE A 8 -20.09 5.41 4.08
N GLU A 9 -20.02 4.40 4.94
CA GLU A 9 -18.81 4.04 5.67
C GLU A 9 -17.68 3.66 4.70
N LEU A 10 -17.96 2.76 3.76
CA LEU A 10 -17.02 2.33 2.73
C LEU A 10 -16.47 3.53 1.92
N TYR A 11 -17.33 4.47 1.53
CA TYR A 11 -16.91 5.68 0.81
C TYR A 11 -15.96 6.54 1.65
N LYS A 12 -16.24 6.72 2.94
CA LYS A 12 -15.37 7.48 3.85
C LYS A 12 -14.02 6.78 4.07
N THR A 13 -14.03 5.46 4.24
CA THR A 13 -12.82 4.65 4.40
C THR A 13 -11.93 4.74 3.16
N LEU A 14 -12.50 4.57 1.96
CA LEU A 14 -11.77 4.71 0.71
C LEU A 14 -11.21 6.13 0.52
N LEU A 15 -11.98 7.17 0.84
CA LEU A 15 -11.48 8.55 0.82
C LEU A 15 -10.31 8.77 1.78
N HIS A 16 -10.34 8.18 2.96
CA HIS A 16 -9.24 8.29 3.91
C HIS A 16 -7.97 7.63 3.40
N LEU A 17 -8.08 6.38 2.92
CA LEU A 17 -6.95 5.62 2.38
C LEU A 17 -6.38 6.22 1.09
N GLY A 18 -7.23 6.87 0.29
CA GLY A 18 -6.84 7.52 -0.96
C GLY A 18 -5.99 8.78 -0.82
N LYS A 19 -5.79 9.32 0.40
CA LYS A 19 -5.01 10.56 0.62
C LYS A 19 -3.55 10.43 0.17
N ASP A 20 -2.95 9.27 0.41
CA ASP A 20 -1.54 8.99 0.09
C ASP A 20 -1.36 8.29 -1.27
N TYR A 21 -2.40 8.33 -2.11
CA TYR A 21 -2.37 7.67 -3.42
C TYR A 21 -1.28 8.26 -4.31
N PRO A 22 -0.48 7.45 -5.05
CA PRO A 22 0.70 7.93 -5.78
C PRO A 22 0.42 9.01 -6.83
N LEU A 23 -0.78 9.02 -7.44
CA LEU A 23 -1.19 10.02 -8.44
C LEU A 23 -1.88 11.25 -7.81
N GLY A 24 -1.91 11.34 -6.49
CA GLY A 24 -2.54 12.43 -5.74
C GLY A 24 -3.98 12.16 -5.34
N PHE A 25 -4.42 12.89 -4.29
CA PHE A 25 -5.73 12.72 -3.69
C PHE A 25 -6.88 13.09 -4.63
N ASP A 26 -6.76 14.19 -5.39
CA ASP A 26 -7.82 14.64 -6.29
C ASP A 26 -8.08 13.66 -7.44
N TYR A 27 -7.01 13.05 -7.96
CA TYR A 27 -7.11 11.98 -8.94
C TYR A 27 -7.92 10.80 -8.40
N PHE A 28 -7.56 10.33 -7.19
CA PHE A 28 -8.25 9.22 -6.54
C PHE A 28 -9.72 9.57 -6.21
N ARG A 29 -9.95 10.73 -5.58
CA ARG A 29 -11.28 11.21 -5.19
C ARG A 29 -12.23 11.31 -6.37
N THR A 30 -11.77 11.83 -7.50
CA THR A 30 -12.59 11.98 -8.71
C THR A 30 -13.02 10.62 -9.26
N ARG A 31 -12.10 9.65 -9.32
CA ARG A 31 -12.38 8.27 -9.76
C ARG A 31 -13.32 7.55 -8.80
N LEU A 32 -13.08 7.67 -7.49
CA LEU A 32 -13.92 7.09 -6.45
C LEU A 32 -15.35 7.62 -6.56
N LYS A 33 -15.52 8.95 -6.61
CA LYS A 33 -16.83 9.58 -6.79
C LYS A 33 -17.52 9.08 -8.06
N GLY A 34 -16.78 8.99 -9.18
CA GLY A 34 -17.29 8.44 -10.42
C GLY A 34 -17.80 7.01 -10.29
N ALA A 35 -17.08 6.14 -9.60
CA ALA A 35 -17.49 4.75 -9.38
C ALA A 35 -18.78 4.63 -8.55
N PHE A 36 -18.93 5.42 -7.50
CA PHE A 36 -20.14 5.43 -6.67
C PHE A 36 -21.33 6.04 -7.43
N LEU A 37 -21.12 7.11 -8.19
CA LEU A 37 -22.17 7.74 -9.00
C LEU A 37 -22.69 6.82 -10.11
N LYS A 38 -21.83 6.02 -10.74
CA LYS A 38 -22.23 5.03 -11.76
C LYS A 38 -23.19 3.98 -11.22
N ASN A 39 -23.11 3.66 -9.91
CA ASN A 39 -23.93 2.63 -9.27
C ASN A 39 -25.05 3.21 -8.39
N LYS A 40 -25.34 4.52 -8.49
CA LYS A 40 -26.29 5.20 -7.58
C LYS A 40 -27.73 4.68 -7.69
N ASP A 41 -28.11 4.18 -8.87
CA ASP A 41 -29.47 3.75 -9.20
C ASP A 41 -29.67 2.23 -8.98
N VAL A 42 -28.65 1.53 -8.45
CA VAL A 42 -28.75 0.10 -8.14
C VAL A 42 -29.63 -0.08 -6.90
N THR A 43 -30.81 -0.67 -7.09
CA THR A 43 -31.81 -0.92 -6.03
C THR A 43 -31.85 -2.37 -5.57
N ASP A 44 -31.28 -3.29 -6.35
CA ASP A 44 -31.23 -4.70 -5.99
C ASP A 44 -30.27 -4.95 -4.82
N SER A 45 -30.80 -5.53 -3.75
CA SER A 45 -30.09 -5.80 -2.50
C SER A 45 -28.87 -6.70 -2.68
N GLU A 46 -28.97 -7.72 -3.55
CA GLU A 46 -27.86 -8.65 -3.78
C GLU A 46 -26.74 -7.99 -4.61
N GLN A 47 -27.09 -7.17 -5.59
CA GLN A 47 -26.10 -6.36 -6.32
C GLN A 47 -25.39 -5.35 -5.41
N VAL A 48 -26.12 -4.67 -4.52
CA VAL A 48 -25.51 -3.75 -3.55
C VAL A 48 -24.50 -4.48 -2.65
N LYS A 49 -24.84 -5.67 -2.16
CA LYS A 49 -23.89 -6.49 -1.37
C LYS A 49 -22.63 -6.83 -2.15
N LYS A 50 -22.76 -7.24 -3.43
CA LYS A 50 -21.61 -7.54 -4.29
C LYS A 50 -20.71 -6.32 -4.51
N LEU A 51 -21.31 -5.16 -4.75
CA LEU A 51 -20.57 -3.90 -4.94
C LEU A 51 -19.85 -3.46 -3.66
N ILE A 52 -20.49 -3.62 -2.49
CA ILE A 52 -19.83 -3.38 -1.20
C ILE A 52 -18.64 -4.32 -1.03
N GLY A 53 -18.81 -5.62 -1.29
CA GLY A 53 -17.72 -6.60 -1.19
C GLY A 53 -16.56 -6.29 -2.14
N HIS A 54 -16.85 -5.81 -3.34
CA HIS A 54 -15.82 -5.32 -4.25
C HIS A 54 -15.07 -4.10 -3.68
N GLY A 55 -15.77 -3.15 -3.07
CA GLY A 55 -15.12 -2.01 -2.41
C GLY A 55 -14.27 -2.42 -1.21
N GLU A 56 -14.70 -3.40 -0.42
CA GLU A 56 -13.92 -3.96 0.69
C GLU A 56 -12.64 -4.65 0.20
N TYR A 57 -12.69 -5.32 -0.96
CA TYR A 57 -11.49 -5.85 -1.60
C TYR A 57 -10.50 -4.73 -1.99
N VAL A 58 -10.99 -3.65 -2.59
CA VAL A 58 -10.16 -2.48 -2.97
C VAL A 58 -9.52 -1.83 -1.73
N VAL A 59 -10.21 -1.81 -0.58
CA VAL A 59 -9.61 -1.36 0.69
C VAL A 59 -8.37 -2.19 1.03
N LYS A 60 -8.42 -3.52 0.89
CA LYS A 60 -7.28 -4.41 1.15
C LYS A 60 -6.14 -4.21 0.17
N GLU A 61 -6.44 -3.95 -1.10
CA GLU A 61 -5.41 -3.60 -2.09
C GLU A 61 -4.69 -2.29 -1.72
N LEU A 62 -5.42 -1.27 -1.29
CA LEU A 62 -4.83 0.01 -0.86
C LEU A 62 -3.96 -0.16 0.39
N GLU A 63 -4.41 -0.93 1.37
CA GLU A 63 -3.61 -1.28 2.56
C GLU A 63 -2.31 -2.00 2.16
N ALA A 64 -2.39 -2.97 1.25
CA ALA A 64 -1.22 -3.70 0.76
C ALA A 64 -0.23 -2.77 0.02
N LEU A 65 -0.73 -1.86 -0.82
CA LEU A 65 0.10 -0.85 -1.50
C LEU A 65 0.80 0.07 -0.49
N TYR A 66 0.11 0.49 0.56
CA TYR A 66 0.69 1.29 1.64
C TYR A 66 1.81 0.54 2.37
N MET A 67 1.58 -0.73 2.72
CA MET A 67 2.59 -1.58 3.37
C MET A 67 3.81 -1.80 2.46
N LEU A 68 3.60 -2.00 1.17
CA LEU A 68 4.68 -2.13 0.19
C LEU A 68 5.53 -0.86 0.08
N LYS A 69 4.88 0.32 0.07
CA LYS A 69 5.58 1.63 0.09
C LYS A 69 6.42 1.78 1.36
N LYS A 70 5.89 1.39 2.53
CA LYS A 70 6.60 1.41 3.82
C LYS A 70 7.82 0.48 3.78
N TYR A 71 7.64 -0.76 3.33
CA TYR A 71 8.73 -1.72 3.18
C TYR A 71 9.84 -1.20 2.25
N ARG A 72 9.48 -0.71 1.06
CA ARG A 72 10.45 -0.13 0.09
C ARG A 72 11.25 1.02 0.71
N THR A 73 10.59 1.86 1.51
CA THR A 73 11.26 2.98 2.20
C THR A 73 12.23 2.48 3.26
N LEU A 74 11.83 1.49 4.08
CA LEU A 74 12.72 0.89 5.09
C LEU A 74 13.91 0.20 4.43
N LYS A 75 13.66 -0.65 3.44
CA LYS A 75 14.70 -1.39 2.71
C LYS A 75 15.78 -0.44 2.15
N ARG A 76 15.38 0.65 1.50
CA ARG A 76 16.33 1.66 0.97
C ARG A 76 17.20 2.31 2.03
N ARG A 77 16.70 2.50 3.26
CA ARG A 77 17.47 3.09 4.36
C ARG A 77 18.51 2.10 4.88
N TYR A 78 18.09 0.86 5.15
CA TYR A 78 18.98 -0.18 5.67
C TYR A 78 19.96 -0.75 4.63
N GLU A 79 19.60 -0.86 3.35
CA GLU A 79 20.56 -1.22 2.28
C GLU A 79 21.69 -0.21 2.14
N LYS A 80 21.42 1.07 2.44
CA LYS A 80 22.43 2.13 2.40
C LYS A 80 23.40 2.07 3.60
N GLU A 81 22.98 1.51 4.73
CA GLU A 81 23.82 1.33 5.92
C GLU A 81 24.66 0.04 5.90
N VAL A 82 24.27 -0.97 5.11
CA VAL A 82 24.97 -2.28 5.02
C VAL A 82 26.18 -2.27 4.07
N ILE A 83 26.56 -1.12 3.49
CA ILE A 83 27.87 -0.96 2.82
C ILE A 83 28.90 -0.52 3.87
N MET A 84 29.23 -1.41 4.80
CA MET A 84 30.54 -1.37 5.47
C MET A 84 31.42 -2.44 4.79
N PRO A 85 32.61 -2.11 4.29
CA PRO A 85 33.49 -3.10 3.67
C PRO A 85 33.93 -4.10 4.73
N ILE A 86 33.47 -5.35 4.65
CA ILE A 86 34.04 -6.46 5.41
C ILE A 86 35.15 -7.07 4.55
N GLU A 87 36.16 -6.30 4.15
CA GLU A 87 37.39 -6.84 3.56
C GLU A 87 38.57 -5.93 3.86
N GLU A 88 39.07 -5.95 5.11
CA GLU A 88 40.46 -5.59 5.41
C GLU A 88 40.83 -6.11 6.81
N SER A 89 41.13 -7.41 6.90
CA SER A 89 41.90 -8.02 8.00
C SER A 89 42.17 -9.52 7.79
N ARG A 90 42.50 -9.92 6.55
CA ARG A 90 43.09 -11.23 6.26
C ARG A 90 44.22 -11.10 5.24
N SER A 91 45.22 -10.29 5.56
CA SER A 91 46.49 -10.23 4.82
C SER A 91 47.66 -9.83 5.72
N GLU A 92 47.77 -10.44 6.91
CA GLU A 92 49.04 -10.44 7.66
C GLU A 92 49.30 -11.84 8.22
N LYS A 93 49.40 -12.83 7.34
CA LYS A 93 50.04 -14.13 7.66
C LYS A 93 50.80 -14.66 6.45
N THR A 94 51.72 -13.88 5.91
CA THR A 94 52.81 -14.40 5.06
C THR A 94 54.08 -13.59 5.28
N SER A 95 54.81 -13.88 6.36
CA SER A 95 56.27 -13.85 6.32
C SER A 95 56.82 -14.62 7.52
N SER A 96 57.02 -15.92 7.32
CA SER A 96 58.21 -16.56 7.86
C SER A 96 59.13 -16.79 6.66
N PRO A 97 60.42 -16.44 6.75
CA PRO A 97 61.43 -17.45 6.46
C PRO A 97 62.59 -17.46 7.47
N LYS A 98 62.81 -18.65 8.02
CA LYS A 98 64.07 -19.33 8.41
C LYS A 98 65.37 -18.50 8.42
N LEU A 99 66.06 -18.55 9.56
CA LEU A 99 67.30 -19.33 9.79
C LEU A 99 67.52 -19.53 11.28
#